data_AF-A0AAU5FQ19-F1
#
_entry.id   AF-A0AAU5FQ19-F1
#
_cell.length_a   1.000
_cell.length_b   1.000
_cell.length_c   1.000
_cell.angle_alpha   90.00
_cell.angle_beta   90.00
_cell.angle_gamma   90.00
#
_symmetry.space_group_name_H-M   'P 1'
#
loop_
_entity.id
_entity.type
_entity.pdbx_description
1 polymer ?
#
loop_
_entity_poly.entity_id
_entity_poly.type
_entity_poly.pdbx_seq_one_letter_code
_entity_poly.pdbx_strand_id
1 'polypeptide(L)'
;MALDCRVDVDQEPAPHVIPYTLDFTVRVLGGSDRGPGPTVVVAAAPISFDPRFSTRIRDVWFALTVTGRPGGLVHALSGGARLGAAPPRVVRGGEGPAGQRLTLHAAGPFRPGEPFTLPAITLSAAEPGQADSRPAAARAAPGVLEVRLAGSSFADAGWGYRFEHTGTGLSGTVRGFPHHPEAGLLGRTEPPAGPRTERRTEPRTEPRPPP
;
A
#
# COMPACT_ATOMS: atom_id res chain seq x y z
N MET A 1 10.04 6.39 4.35
CA MET A 1 10.55 5.29 3.49
C MET A 1 11.41 5.88 2.38
N ALA A 2 12.65 5.42 2.23
CA ALA A 2 13.57 5.90 1.22
C ALA A 2 13.28 5.27 -0.16
N LEU A 3 13.28 6.11 -1.19
CA LEU A 3 13.06 5.73 -2.58
C LEU A 3 14.25 6.12 -3.45
N ASP A 4 14.57 5.26 -4.41
CA ASP A 4 15.30 5.68 -5.59
C ASP A 4 14.32 6.33 -6.54
N CYS A 5 14.52 7.62 -6.83
CA CYS A 5 13.66 8.35 -7.75
C CYS A 5 14.42 8.79 -8.99
N ARG A 6 13.79 8.62 -10.14
CA ARG A 6 14.26 9.13 -11.42
C ARG A 6 13.34 10.25 -11.90
N VAL A 7 13.94 11.34 -12.31
CA VAL A 7 13.32 12.48 -12.96
C VAL A 7 13.62 12.38 -14.44
N ASP A 8 12.59 12.15 -15.24
CA ASP A 8 12.62 12.20 -16.69
C ASP A 8 12.02 13.55 -17.12
N VAL A 9 12.84 14.47 -17.65
CA VAL A 9 12.37 15.76 -18.22
C VAL A 9 12.20 15.55 -19.71
N ASP A 10 11.04 15.84 -20.28
CA ASP A 10 10.69 15.52 -21.67
C ASP A 10 11.63 16.19 -22.68
N GLN A 11 12.21 17.32 -22.30
CA GLN A 11 13.12 18.13 -23.11
C GLN A 11 14.60 17.79 -22.90
N GLU A 12 14.95 16.93 -21.94
CA GLU A 12 16.33 16.57 -21.65
C GLU A 12 16.66 15.13 -22.11
N PRO A 13 17.85 14.90 -22.67
CA PRO A 13 18.21 13.59 -23.22
C PRO A 13 18.54 12.55 -22.14
N ALA A 14 18.85 12.98 -20.91
CA ALA A 14 19.30 12.10 -19.84
C ALA A 14 18.44 12.32 -18.58
N PRO A 15 18.00 11.24 -17.92
CA PRO A 15 17.29 11.34 -16.67
C PRO A 15 18.23 11.62 -15.49
N HIS A 16 17.69 12.24 -14.45
CA HIS A 16 18.40 12.50 -13.19
C HIS A 16 17.90 11.57 -12.11
N VAL A 17 18.79 11.00 -11.30
CA VAL A 17 18.41 10.20 -10.12
C VAL A 17 18.57 11.06 -8.87
N ILE A 18 17.51 11.15 -8.08
CA ILE A 18 17.48 11.90 -6.83
C ILE A 18 16.98 11.00 -5.70
N PRO A 19 17.54 11.10 -4.47
CA PRO A 19 16.95 10.47 -3.32
C PRO A 19 15.64 11.18 -2.96
N TYR A 20 14.61 10.42 -2.62
CA TYR A 20 13.34 10.96 -2.14
C TYR A 20 12.83 10.13 -0.98
N THR A 21 12.14 10.77 -0.02
CA THR A 21 11.52 10.08 1.10
C THR A 21 10.02 10.27 1.04
N LEU A 22 9.28 9.16 1.11
CA LEU A 22 7.84 9.16 1.34
C LEU A 22 7.53 8.60 2.71
N ASP A 23 6.76 9.34 3.48
CA ASP A 23 6.33 8.90 4.80
C ASP A 23 4.89 8.40 4.76
N PHE A 24 4.63 7.40 5.58
CA PHE A 24 3.33 6.75 5.68
C PHE A 24 2.96 6.58 7.14
N THR A 25 1.70 6.83 7.46
CA THR A 25 1.06 6.33 8.67
C THR A 25 0.37 5.02 8.31
N VAL A 26 0.72 3.94 9.02
CA VAL A 26 0.14 2.61 8.82
C VAL A 26 -0.53 2.15 10.11
N ARG A 27 -1.78 1.70 9.99
CA ARG A 27 -2.52 1.08 11.10
C ARG A 27 -2.90 -0.34 10.70
N VAL A 28 -2.42 -1.30 11.48
CA VAL A 28 -2.75 -2.72 11.33
C VAL A 28 -3.81 -3.07 12.35
N LEU A 29 -4.94 -3.60 11.90
CA LEU A 29 -6.06 -4.04 12.73
C LEU A 29 -6.18 -5.56 12.59
N GLY A 30 -6.01 -6.26 13.71
CA GLY A 30 -6.16 -7.71 13.76
C GLY A 30 -7.58 -8.14 13.39
N GLY A 31 -7.70 -9.25 12.67
CA GLY A 31 -8.98 -9.93 12.50
C GLY A 31 -9.35 -10.68 13.77
N SER A 32 -10.63 -10.73 14.10
CA SER A 32 -11.15 -11.63 15.14
C SER A 32 -11.82 -12.83 14.50
N ASP A 33 -11.85 -13.98 15.18
CA ASP A 33 -12.51 -15.21 14.71
C ASP A 33 -14.00 -15.04 14.34
N ARG A 34 -14.63 -13.93 14.72
CA ARG A 34 -16.06 -13.61 14.50
C ARG A 34 -16.32 -12.20 13.96
N GLY A 35 -15.31 -11.52 13.42
CA GLY A 35 -15.42 -10.11 13.01
C GLY A 35 -14.73 -9.85 11.67
N PRO A 36 -14.67 -8.58 11.22
CA PRO A 36 -14.12 -8.25 9.91
C PRO A 36 -12.70 -8.81 9.77
N GLY A 37 -12.41 -9.34 8.58
CA GLY A 37 -11.10 -9.89 8.26
C GLY A 37 -9.95 -8.92 8.54
N PRO A 38 -8.70 -9.43 8.64
CA PRO A 38 -7.51 -8.60 8.86
C PRO A 38 -7.50 -7.37 7.96
N THR A 39 -7.26 -6.21 8.57
CA THR A 39 -7.38 -4.90 7.93
C THR A 39 -6.12 -4.08 8.10
N VAL A 40 -5.66 -3.44 7.03
CA VAL A 40 -4.53 -2.50 7.03
C VAL A 40 -4.99 -1.18 6.44
N VAL A 41 -4.76 -0.09 7.17
CA VAL A 41 -5.00 1.29 6.70
C VAL A 41 -3.66 1.93 6.41
N VAL A 42 -3.49 2.45 5.20
CA VAL A 42 -2.29 3.15 4.75
C VAL A 42 -2.66 4.59 4.40
N ALA A 43 -2.00 5.56 5.03
CA ALA A 43 -2.13 6.98 4.71
C ALA A 43 -0.74 7.55 4.40
N ALA A 44 -0.58 8.16 3.22
CA ALA A 44 0.64 8.90 2.91
C ALA A 44 0.67 10.23 3.69
N ALA A 45 1.84 10.63 4.16
CA ALA A 45 2.06 11.95 4.71
C ALA A 45 1.77 13.02 3.63
N PRO A 46 1.43 14.26 4.02
CA PRO A 46 1.24 15.35 3.07
C PRO A 46 2.49 15.53 2.19
N ILE A 47 2.27 15.63 0.89
CA ILE A 47 3.32 15.81 -0.12
C ILE A 47 3.32 17.28 -0.53
N SER A 48 4.48 17.92 -0.43
CA SER A 48 4.70 19.28 -0.95
C SER A 48 5.67 19.23 -2.12
N PHE A 49 5.38 20.01 -3.16
CA PHE A 49 6.25 20.16 -4.32
C PHE A 49 6.87 21.55 -4.30
N ASP A 50 8.19 21.60 -4.42
CA ASP A 50 8.93 22.85 -4.42
C ASP A 50 8.64 23.62 -5.73
N PRO A 51 8.10 24.86 -5.64
CA PRO A 51 7.77 25.67 -6.81
C PRO A 51 8.95 25.94 -7.74
N ARG A 52 10.20 25.85 -7.23
CA ARG A 52 11.43 26.00 -8.03
C ARG A 52 11.59 24.90 -9.08
N PHE A 53 11.02 23.71 -8.84
CA PHE A 53 11.16 22.56 -9.73
C PHE A 53 9.83 22.19 -10.41
N SER A 54 8.70 22.50 -9.78
CA SER A 54 7.38 22.29 -10.37
C SER A 54 6.41 23.39 -9.95
N THR A 55 5.84 24.08 -10.93
CA THR A 55 4.76 25.05 -10.71
C THR A 55 3.37 24.43 -10.86
N ARG A 56 3.29 23.19 -11.36
CA ARG A 56 2.04 22.47 -11.56
C ARG A 56 2.29 20.97 -11.57
N ILE A 57 1.54 20.25 -10.74
CA ILE A 57 1.53 18.78 -10.75
C ILE A 57 0.24 18.32 -11.41
N ARG A 58 0.36 17.50 -12.45
CA ARG A 58 -0.75 17.03 -13.29
C ARG A 58 -1.46 15.83 -12.71
N ASP A 59 -0.73 14.93 -12.07
CA ASP A 59 -1.24 13.79 -11.31
C ASP A 59 -0.16 13.26 -10.38
N VAL A 60 -0.60 12.50 -9.38
CA VAL A 60 0.24 11.77 -8.43
C VAL A 60 -0.32 10.36 -8.31
N TRP A 61 0.56 9.37 -8.22
CA TRP A 61 0.17 7.99 -7.93
C TRP A 61 1.13 7.32 -6.96
N PHE A 62 0.59 6.35 -6.22
CA PHE A 62 1.38 5.27 -5.66
C PHE A 62 0.67 3.95 -5.83
N ALA A 63 1.44 2.89 -5.88
CA ALA A 63 0.97 1.53 -6.02
C ALA A 63 1.37 0.71 -4.81
N LEU A 64 0.46 -0.14 -4.36
CA LEU A 64 0.66 -1.10 -3.30
C LEU A 64 0.62 -2.51 -3.89
N THR A 65 1.43 -3.39 -3.33
CA THR A 65 1.33 -4.83 -3.55
C THR A 65 0.78 -5.46 -2.28
N VAL A 66 -0.26 -6.29 -2.45
CA VAL A 66 -0.97 -6.92 -1.34
C VAL A 66 -0.92 -8.44 -1.50
N THR A 67 -0.39 -9.14 -0.51
CA THR A 67 -0.35 -10.61 -0.42
C THR A 67 -1.18 -11.07 0.78
N GLY A 68 -1.62 -12.34 0.79
CA GLY A 68 -2.30 -12.87 1.98
C GLY A 68 -3.70 -13.44 1.87
N ARG A 69 -4.19 -13.90 0.72
CA ARG A 69 -5.61 -14.29 0.60
C ARG A 69 -5.90 -15.65 -0.01
N PRO A 70 -6.64 -16.50 0.73
CA PRO A 70 -7.80 -17.20 0.19
C PRO A 70 -9.04 -16.30 0.30
N GLY A 71 -9.61 -15.80 -0.81
CA GLY A 71 -10.97 -15.20 -0.82
C GLY A 71 -11.16 -13.77 -1.37
N GLY A 72 -10.11 -13.03 -1.75
CA GLY A 72 -10.27 -11.79 -2.55
C GLY A 72 -10.24 -10.44 -1.80
N LEU A 73 -9.93 -9.36 -2.57
CA LEU A 73 -9.69 -7.89 -2.36
C LEU A 73 -10.80 -6.91 -1.94
N VAL A 74 -10.96 -6.46 -0.68
CA VAL A 74 -11.84 -5.29 -0.40
C VAL A 74 -10.97 -4.07 -0.09
N HIS A 75 -11.31 -2.95 -0.69
CA HIS A 75 -10.65 -1.68 -0.44
C HIS A 75 -11.65 -0.53 -0.34
N ALA A 76 -11.32 0.48 0.47
CA ALA A 76 -12.07 1.72 0.59
C ALA A 76 -11.11 2.90 0.70
N LEU A 77 -11.51 4.06 0.18
CA LEU A 77 -10.79 5.32 0.33
C LEU A 77 -11.46 6.18 1.40
N SER A 78 -10.65 6.83 2.23
CA SER A 78 -11.14 7.72 3.28
C SER A 78 -10.27 8.95 3.41
N GLY A 79 -10.89 10.10 3.69
CA GLY A 79 -10.19 11.39 3.77
C GLY A 79 -9.53 11.80 2.45
N GLY A 80 -8.56 12.71 2.55
CA GLY A 80 -7.90 13.33 1.41
C GLY A 80 -8.68 14.52 0.85
N ALA A 81 -7.96 15.51 0.33
CA ALA A 81 -8.59 16.66 -0.29
C ALA A 81 -9.19 16.27 -1.65
N ARG A 82 -10.42 16.71 -1.94
CA ARG A 82 -10.91 16.75 -3.32
C ARG A 82 -10.11 17.83 -4.05
N LEU A 83 -8.99 17.45 -4.65
CA LEU A 83 -8.20 18.36 -5.46
C LEU A 83 -8.42 18.02 -6.93
N GLY A 84 -8.85 19.03 -7.69
CA GLY A 84 -9.09 18.90 -9.12
C GLY A 84 -10.51 18.45 -9.50
N ALA A 85 -10.67 18.21 -10.80
CA ALA A 85 -11.97 17.92 -11.42
C ALA A 85 -12.46 16.48 -11.20
N ALA A 86 -11.56 15.56 -10.83
CA ALA A 86 -11.88 14.14 -10.69
C ALA A 86 -11.44 13.60 -9.31
N PRO A 87 -12.28 12.80 -8.64
CA PRO A 87 -11.91 12.20 -7.36
C PRO A 87 -10.74 11.22 -7.53
N PRO A 88 -9.88 11.06 -6.50
CA PRO A 88 -8.89 9.99 -6.47
C PRO A 88 -9.56 8.62 -6.65
N ARG A 89 -8.89 7.71 -7.34
CA ARG A 89 -9.41 6.37 -7.65
C ARG A 89 -8.36 5.30 -7.43
N VAL A 90 -8.82 4.08 -7.15
CA VAL A 90 -7.97 2.89 -7.10
C VAL A 90 -8.13 2.11 -8.40
N VAL A 91 -7.00 1.82 -9.06
CA VAL A 91 -6.95 0.94 -10.23
C VAL A 91 -6.37 -0.40 -9.80
N ARG A 92 -7.09 -1.49 -10.06
CA ARG A 92 -6.58 -2.85 -9.80
C ARG A 92 -5.68 -3.28 -10.96
N GLY A 93 -4.44 -3.64 -10.67
CA GLY A 93 -3.52 -4.26 -11.63
C GLY A 93 -3.73 -5.76 -11.75
N GLY A 94 -2.86 -6.42 -12.52
CA GLY A 94 -2.79 -7.88 -12.54
C GLY A 94 -2.38 -8.48 -11.19
N GLU A 95 -2.77 -9.73 -10.96
CA GLU A 95 -2.26 -10.55 -9.87
C GLU A 95 -0.99 -11.26 -10.35
N GLY A 96 0.14 -10.98 -9.70
CA GLY A 96 1.44 -11.55 -10.04
C GLY A 96 2.02 -12.37 -8.88
N PRO A 97 3.22 -12.95 -9.05
CA PRO A 97 3.88 -13.71 -7.98
C PRO A 97 4.15 -12.87 -6.72
N ALA A 98 4.22 -11.54 -6.86
CA ALA A 98 4.37 -10.62 -5.74
C ALA A 98 3.05 -10.30 -5.02
N GLY A 99 1.88 -10.69 -5.56
CA GLY A 99 0.55 -10.37 -5.03
C GLY A 99 -0.32 -9.53 -5.97
N GLN A 100 -1.43 -9.02 -5.43
CA GLN A 100 -2.34 -8.12 -6.13
C GLN A 100 -1.80 -6.68 -6.10
N ARG A 101 -1.64 -6.06 -7.27
CA ARG A 101 -1.27 -4.64 -7.36
C ARG A 101 -2.50 -3.73 -7.29
N LEU A 102 -2.45 -2.69 -6.47
CA LEU A 102 -3.45 -1.62 -6.38
C LEU A 102 -2.78 -0.26 -6.54
N THR A 103 -3.22 0.55 -7.50
CA THR A 103 -2.68 1.90 -7.72
C THR A 103 -3.68 2.96 -7.27
N LEU A 104 -3.35 3.75 -6.26
CA LEU A 104 -4.07 4.98 -5.94
C LEU A 104 -3.59 6.08 -6.88
N HIS A 105 -4.51 6.69 -7.61
CA HIS A 105 -4.23 7.76 -8.56
C HIS A 105 -5.08 8.98 -8.23
N ALA A 106 -4.44 10.14 -8.07
CA ALA A 106 -5.09 11.43 -7.89
C ALA A 106 -4.73 12.36 -9.07
N ALA A 107 -5.75 12.85 -9.78
CA ALA A 107 -5.56 13.80 -10.85
C ALA A 107 -5.49 15.23 -10.30
N GLY A 108 -4.57 16.04 -10.83
CA GLY A 108 -4.43 17.45 -10.50
C GLY A 108 -5.40 18.35 -11.28
N PRO A 109 -5.11 19.67 -11.36
CA PRO A 109 -3.86 20.30 -10.94
C PRO A 109 -3.72 20.44 -9.42
N PHE A 110 -2.51 20.21 -8.91
CA PHE A 110 -2.13 20.57 -7.54
C PHE A 110 -1.35 21.88 -7.53
N ARG A 111 -1.60 22.72 -6.52
CA ARG A 111 -0.91 23.99 -6.35
C ARG A 111 0.51 23.76 -5.83
N PRO A 112 1.52 24.44 -6.39
CA PRO A 112 2.89 24.32 -5.91
C PRO A 112 3.03 24.99 -4.54
N GLY A 113 3.90 24.46 -3.67
CA GLY A 113 4.09 24.95 -2.31
C GLY A 113 2.97 24.65 -1.31
N GLU A 114 1.78 24.24 -1.76
CA GLU A 114 0.70 23.79 -0.89
C GLU A 114 0.82 22.28 -0.63
N PRO A 115 0.87 21.83 0.64
CA PRO A 115 0.90 20.40 0.93
C PRO A 115 -0.42 19.74 0.54
N PHE A 116 -0.33 18.61 -0.15
CA PHE A 116 -1.47 17.79 -0.54
C PHE A 116 -1.45 16.44 0.16
N THR A 117 -2.60 16.04 0.70
CA THR A 117 -2.81 14.72 1.29
C THR A 117 -3.65 13.84 0.38
N LEU A 118 -3.05 12.73 -0.07
CA LEU A 118 -3.78 11.65 -0.73
C LEU A 118 -4.76 10.99 0.25
N PRO A 119 -5.91 10.47 -0.23
CA PRO A 119 -6.80 9.67 0.62
C PRO A 119 -6.07 8.49 1.24
N ALA A 120 -6.41 8.16 2.48
CA ALA A 120 -6.00 6.91 3.09
C ALA A 120 -6.73 5.74 2.42
N ILE A 121 -6.01 4.66 2.16
CA ILE A 121 -6.57 3.42 1.62
C ILE A 121 -6.70 2.40 2.75
N THR A 122 -7.91 1.88 2.93
CA THR A 122 -8.20 0.76 3.82
C THR A 122 -8.26 -0.51 2.99
N LEU A 123 -7.56 -1.55 3.42
CA LEU A 123 -7.44 -2.84 2.76
C LEU A 123 -7.89 -3.93 3.74
N SER A 124 -8.92 -4.69 3.40
CA SER A 124 -9.47 -5.74 4.28
C SER A 124 -9.55 -7.06 3.52
N ALA A 125 -9.14 -8.17 4.14
CA ALA A 125 -9.44 -9.50 3.61
C ALA A 125 -10.96 -9.71 3.48
N ALA A 126 -11.43 -10.14 2.29
CA ALA A 126 -12.84 -10.52 2.13
C ALA A 126 -13.11 -11.78 2.95
N GLU A 127 -14.33 -11.90 3.47
CA GLU A 127 -14.74 -13.11 4.18
C GLU A 127 -14.81 -14.32 3.22
N PRO A 128 -14.49 -15.54 3.70
CA PRO A 128 -14.66 -16.75 2.91
C PRO A 128 -16.15 -16.93 2.58
N GLY A 129 -16.54 -16.67 1.33
CA GLY A 129 -17.93 -16.72 0.87
C GLY A 129 -18.35 -15.56 -0.02
N GLN A 130 -17.55 -14.48 -0.07
CA GLN A 130 -17.78 -13.32 -0.95
C GLN A 130 -16.83 -13.27 -2.15
N ALA A 131 -16.11 -14.37 -2.40
CA ALA A 131 -15.10 -14.48 -3.45
C ALA A 131 -15.73 -15.00 -4.75
N ASP A 132 -15.74 -14.18 -5.81
CA ASP A 132 -15.88 -14.68 -7.17
C ASP A 132 -14.85 -15.77 -7.42
N SER A 133 -15.32 -16.89 -7.99
CA SER A 133 -14.63 -18.16 -8.16
C SER A 133 -13.37 -18.05 -9.02
N ARG A 134 -12.23 -17.62 -8.43
CA ARG A 134 -10.90 -17.73 -9.05
C ARG A 134 -9.95 -18.55 -8.17
N PRO A 135 -9.10 -19.40 -8.78
CA PRO A 135 -8.16 -20.23 -8.03
C PRO A 135 -7.10 -19.34 -7.36
N ALA A 136 -6.87 -19.58 -6.07
CA ALA A 136 -5.94 -18.84 -5.24
C ALA A 136 -4.49 -19.03 -5.72
N ALA A 137 -3.81 -17.93 -6.08
CA ALA A 137 -2.39 -17.94 -6.33
C ALA A 137 -1.60 -17.88 -5.01
N ALA A 138 -0.70 -18.86 -4.85
CA ALA A 138 0.35 -19.00 -3.85
C ALA A 138 -0.02 -18.92 -2.35
N ARG A 139 0.44 -19.96 -1.62
CA ARG A 139 0.29 -20.22 -0.18
C ARG A 139 0.79 -19.07 0.71
N ALA A 140 0.04 -18.00 0.85
CA ALA A 140 0.15 -17.15 2.02
C ALA A 140 -0.53 -17.85 3.21
N ALA A 141 0.06 -17.74 4.41
CA ALA A 141 -0.55 -18.30 5.61
C ALA A 141 -1.99 -17.74 5.74
N PRO A 142 -3.01 -18.58 5.92
CA PRO A 142 -4.38 -18.12 6.09
C PRO A 142 -4.44 -17.12 7.26
N GLY A 143 -4.99 -15.92 7.03
CA GLY A 143 -5.15 -14.89 8.05
C GLY A 143 -4.05 -13.83 8.13
N VAL A 144 -3.03 -13.85 7.26
CA VAL A 144 -2.00 -12.80 7.21
C VAL A 144 -2.21 -11.92 5.98
N LEU A 145 -2.46 -10.63 6.17
CA LEU A 145 -2.46 -9.61 5.12
C LEU A 145 -1.13 -8.86 5.19
N GLU A 146 -0.35 -8.88 4.11
CA GLU A 146 0.88 -8.09 3.98
C GLU A 146 0.71 -7.04 2.88
N VAL A 147 1.08 -5.80 3.20
CA VAL A 147 0.96 -4.63 2.33
C VAL A 147 2.32 -3.99 2.17
N ARG A 148 2.73 -3.83 0.92
CA ARG A 148 4.03 -3.25 0.54
C ARG A 148 3.81 -2.10 -0.43
N LEU A 149 4.67 -1.08 -0.41
CA LEU A 149 4.79 -0.20 -1.56
C LEU A 149 5.29 -1.05 -2.74
N ALA A 150 4.59 -0.95 -3.86
CA ALA A 150 4.92 -1.70 -5.05
C ALA A 150 6.22 -1.19 -5.68
N GLY A 151 6.68 -1.91 -6.68
CA GLY A 151 7.75 -1.49 -7.56
C GLY A 151 9.13 -2.02 -7.21
N SER A 152 9.91 -2.23 -8.26
CA SER A 152 11.21 -2.91 -8.23
C SER A 152 12.25 -2.25 -9.14
N SER A 153 11.83 -1.30 -9.98
CA SER A 153 12.66 -0.57 -10.92
C SER A 153 11.95 0.69 -11.41
N PHE A 154 12.60 1.53 -12.22
CA PHE A 154 11.94 2.70 -12.84
C PHE A 154 10.88 2.33 -13.90
N ALA A 155 10.97 1.12 -14.47
CA ALA A 155 9.95 0.60 -15.39
C ALA A 155 8.72 0.08 -14.63
N ASP A 156 8.93 -0.42 -13.41
CA ASP A 156 7.91 -0.88 -12.48
C ASP A 156 7.91 0.04 -11.24
N ALA A 157 7.66 1.33 -11.43
CA ALA A 157 7.72 2.28 -10.32
C ALA A 157 6.51 2.13 -9.39
N GLY A 158 6.77 2.18 -8.08
CA GLY A 158 5.76 2.17 -7.02
C GLY A 158 5.11 3.52 -6.76
N TRP A 159 5.76 4.59 -7.16
CA TRP A 159 5.32 5.95 -6.93
C TRP A 159 5.71 6.84 -8.11
N GLY A 160 4.97 7.92 -8.29
CA GLY A 160 5.38 8.98 -9.19
C GLY A 160 4.39 10.11 -9.30
N TYR A 161 4.79 11.11 -10.07
CA TYR A 161 3.96 12.24 -10.42
C TYR A 161 4.40 12.82 -11.76
N ARG A 162 3.46 13.48 -12.45
CA ARG A 162 3.75 14.28 -13.65
C ARG A 162 3.77 15.74 -13.30
N PHE A 163 4.78 16.46 -13.76
CA PHE A 163 4.96 17.88 -13.46
C PHE A 163 5.08 18.72 -14.72
N GLU A 164 4.84 20.01 -14.51
CA GLU A 164 5.07 21.07 -15.47
C GLU A 164 5.62 22.29 -14.72
N HIS A 165 6.58 22.96 -15.36
CA HIS A 165 7.10 24.24 -14.96
C HIS A 165 6.64 25.30 -15.97
N THR A 166 5.49 25.92 -15.71
CA THR A 166 4.78 26.81 -16.65
C THR A 166 5.60 28.04 -17.03
N GLY A 167 6.54 28.47 -16.19
CA GLY A 167 7.44 29.60 -16.49
C GLY A 167 8.56 29.27 -17.48
N THR A 168 8.93 28.00 -17.63
CA THR A 168 10.00 27.55 -18.53
C THR A 168 9.50 26.63 -19.65
N GLY A 169 8.25 26.15 -19.55
CA GLY A 169 7.67 25.17 -20.45
C GLY A 169 8.18 23.74 -20.25
N LEU A 170 9.03 23.50 -19.24
CA LEU A 170 9.54 22.16 -18.95
C LEU A 170 8.42 21.27 -18.41
N SER A 171 8.43 20.01 -18.82
CA SER A 171 7.50 18.99 -18.35
C SER A 171 8.24 17.69 -18.15
N GLY A 172 7.67 16.82 -17.31
CA GLY A 172 8.30 15.54 -17.09
C GLY A 172 7.57 14.68 -16.09
N THR A 173 8.25 13.60 -15.74
CA THR A 173 7.75 12.58 -14.82
C THR A 173 8.80 12.26 -13.78
N VAL A 174 8.37 12.15 -12.53
CA VAL A 174 9.16 11.52 -11.48
C VAL A 174 8.61 10.14 -11.21
N ARG A 175 9.51 9.15 -11.11
CA ARG A 175 9.18 7.75 -10.83
C ARG A 175 10.08 7.24 -9.71
N GLY A 176 9.48 6.60 -8.72
CA GLY A 176 10.21 6.05 -7.58
C GLY A 176 9.85 4.62 -7.26
N PHE A 177 10.82 3.88 -6.72
CA PHE A 177 10.63 2.57 -6.12
C PHE A 177 11.42 2.48 -4.80
N PRO A 178 11.04 1.60 -3.87
CA PRO A 178 11.78 1.42 -2.62
C PRO A 178 13.25 1.07 -2.88
N HIS A 179 14.18 1.80 -2.26
CA HIS A 179 15.63 1.58 -2.44
C HIS A 179 16.06 0.13 -2.16
N HIS A 180 15.37 -0.54 -1.23
CA HIS A 180 15.52 -1.97 -0.98
C HIS A 180 14.18 -2.72 -1.01
N PRO A 181 14.15 -3.97 -1.50
CA PRO A 181 12.93 -4.78 -1.53
C PRO A 181 12.27 -4.96 -0.17
N GLU A 182 13.05 -5.00 0.92
CA GLU A 182 12.55 -5.10 2.29
C GLU A 182 12.06 -3.75 2.84
N ALA A 183 12.61 -2.64 2.36
CA ALA A 183 12.20 -1.29 2.76
C ALA A 183 10.79 -0.92 2.26
N GLY A 184 10.24 -1.70 1.33
CA GLY A 184 8.88 -1.53 0.82
C GLY A 184 7.78 -2.04 1.74
N LEU A 185 8.09 -2.77 2.82
CA LEU A 185 7.06 -3.28 3.74
C LEU A 185 6.41 -2.12 4.51
N LEU A 186 5.10 -1.96 4.36
CA LEU A 186 4.33 -0.93 5.07
C LEU A 186 3.61 -1.51 6.29
N GLY A 187 3.01 -2.69 6.16
CA GLY A 187 2.31 -3.33 7.26
C GLY A 187 2.03 -4.79 6.99
N ARG A 188 1.95 -5.57 8.08
CA ARG A 188 1.62 -6.99 8.05
C ARG A 188 0.75 -7.33 9.25
N THR A 189 -0.36 -8.03 9.03
CA THR A 189 -1.18 -8.55 10.13
C THR A 189 -0.59 -9.83 10.68
N GLU A 190 -0.82 -10.09 11.96
CA GLU A 190 -0.49 -11.37 12.58
C GLU A 190 -1.56 -12.41 12.24
N PRO A 191 -1.21 -13.70 12.18
CA PRO A 191 -2.21 -14.77 12.19
C PRO A 191 -3.12 -14.62 13.41
N PRO A 192 -4.41 -14.98 13.34
CA PRO A 192 -5.24 -15.07 14.53
C PRO A 192 -4.55 -15.98 15.55
N ALA A 193 -4.46 -15.53 16.81
CA ALA A 193 -3.92 -16.36 17.87
C ALA A 193 -4.71 -17.67 17.88
N GLY A 194 -4.03 -18.80 17.66
CA GLY A 194 -4.67 -20.11 17.72
C GLY A 194 -5.42 -20.28 19.04
N PRO A 195 -6.42 -21.18 19.12
CA PRO A 195 -7.18 -21.39 20.34
C PRO A 195 -6.18 -21.65 21.47
N ARG A 196 -6.22 -20.80 22.52
CA ARG A 196 -5.46 -21.04 23.74
C ARG A 196 -5.81 -22.45 24.19
N THR A 197 -4.87 -23.36 24.07
CA THR A 197 -5.00 -24.67 24.72
C THR A 197 -4.89 -24.37 26.21
N GLU A 198 -6.02 -24.07 26.84
CA GLU A 198 -6.12 -24.22 28.29
C GLU A 198 -5.73 -25.67 28.55
N ARG A 199 -4.51 -25.87 29.05
CA ARG A 199 -4.12 -27.15 29.63
C ARG A 199 -5.05 -27.34 30.82
N ARG A 200 -6.17 -28.01 30.58
CA ARG A 200 -7.03 -28.56 31.61
C ARG A 200 -6.15 -29.53 32.39
N THR A 201 -5.65 -29.08 33.53
CA THR A 201 -4.96 -29.95 34.49
C THR A 201 -6.00 -30.93 34.97
N GLU A 202 -6.01 -32.14 34.41
CA GLU A 202 -6.83 -33.21 34.97
C GLU A 202 -6.36 -33.49 36.40
N PRO A 203 -7.26 -33.57 37.39
CA PRO A 203 -6.89 -33.94 38.75
C PRO A 203 -6.33 -35.36 38.70
N ARG A 204 -5.07 -35.49 39.12
CA ARG A 204 -4.37 -36.76 39.22
C ARG A 204 -5.03 -37.59 40.33
N THR A 205 -5.87 -38.55 39.97
CA THR A 205 -6.43 -39.50 40.94
C THR A 205 -5.30 -40.39 41.46
N GLU A 206 -4.96 -40.21 42.73
CA GLU A 206 -3.96 -41.03 43.42
C GLU A 206 -4.52 -42.45 43.65
N PRO A 207 -3.77 -43.53 43.41
CA PRO A 207 -4.26 -44.88 43.67
C PRO A 207 -4.35 -45.10 45.19
N ARG A 208 -5.53 -45.54 45.66
CA ARG A 208 -5.69 -46.04 47.04
C ARG A 208 -4.82 -47.28 47.24
N PRO A 209 -4.09 -47.42 48.36
CA PRO A 209 -3.37 -48.63 48.67
C PRO A 209 -4.34 -49.78 48.99
N PRO A 210 -3.98 -51.03 48.65
CA PRO A 210 -4.80 -52.21 48.92
C PRO A 210 -4.91 -52.54 50.42
N PRO A 211 -5.94 -53.30 50.83
CA PRO A 211 -6.30 -53.54 52.23
C PRO A 211 -5.27 -54.37 53.02
#